data_AF-A0ABD3AI05-F1
#
_entry.id   AF-A0ABD3AI05-F1
#
_cell.length_a   1.000
_cell.length_b   1.000
_cell.length_c   1.000
_cell.angle_alpha   90.00
_cell.angle_beta   90.00
_cell.angle_gamma   90.00
#
_symmetry.space_group_name_H-M   'P 1'
#
loop_
_entity.id
_entity.type
_entity.pdbx_description
1 polymer ?
#
loop_
_entity_poly.entity_id
_entity_poly.type
_entity_poly.pdbx_seq_one_letter_code
_entity_poly.pdbx_strand_id
1 'polypeptide(L)'
;MSVIDILFRVDDICKKYDKYDVEKQRSLNGSSNDVFARLYSTFESEIDAALRKSEMAAMEPSRAKVVAMNAEVRRVKARLLEEVPKLQKLSQKKVKGLTKEELETRYDLVLALPERIRAIPDGASSSTKPTGGWGASASNRNIKIDSGGQFGDDFFQQSEESNQFRNEYEMRKLKQACLDVISEGLDTLKNLAQDMNEELDRQVPLIDEIDTKVDRATSDIKNTNVRLKQTITKVRSSRNMCIDIILLCIILGIAAYLYNLLN
;
A
#
# COMPACT_ATOMS: atom_id res chain seq x y z
N MET A 1 -55.79 -4.15 -15.15
CA MET A 1 -54.45 -3.78 -14.67
C MET A 1 -53.80 -5.07 -14.21
N SER A 2 -52.79 -5.55 -14.91
CA SER A 2 -52.14 -6.84 -14.62
C SER A 2 -51.12 -6.68 -13.48
N VAL A 3 -50.83 -7.77 -12.77
CA VAL A 3 -49.77 -7.80 -11.74
C VAL A 3 -48.41 -7.39 -12.33
N ILE A 4 -48.18 -7.72 -13.61
CA ILE A 4 -47.02 -7.28 -14.39
C ILE A 4 -46.97 -5.74 -14.52
N ASP A 5 -48.11 -5.10 -14.77
CA ASP A 5 -48.17 -3.64 -14.94
C ASP A 5 -47.86 -2.93 -13.62
N ILE A 6 -48.31 -3.51 -12.50
CA ILE A 6 -48.05 -2.99 -11.16
C ILE A 6 -46.56 -3.11 -10.83
N LEU A 7 -45.93 -4.25 -11.13
CA LEU A 7 -44.48 -4.46 -10.94
C LEU A 7 -43.63 -3.46 -11.74
N PHE A 8 -43.95 -3.25 -13.02
CA PHE A 8 -43.25 -2.26 -13.84
C PHE A 8 -43.42 -0.83 -13.30
N ARG A 9 -44.64 -0.49 -12.87
CA ARG A 9 -44.92 0.84 -12.31
C ARG A 9 -44.21 1.06 -10.97
N VAL A 10 -44.13 0.03 -10.14
CA VAL A 10 -43.38 0.05 -8.88
C VAL A 10 -41.88 0.19 -9.16
N ASP A 11 -41.33 -0.53 -10.14
CA ASP A 11 -39.91 -0.41 -10.54
C ASP A 11 -39.58 1.00 -11.07
N ASP A 12 -40.45 1.57 -11.92
CA ASP A 12 -40.30 2.95 -12.41
C ASP A 12 -40.39 3.98 -11.28
N ILE A 13 -41.29 3.77 -10.31
CA ILE A 13 -41.39 4.62 -9.13
C ILE A 13 -40.10 4.49 -8.29
N CYS A 14 -39.65 3.27 -8.00
CA CYS A 14 -38.39 3.03 -7.29
C CYS A 14 -37.21 3.73 -7.98
N LYS A 15 -37.05 3.59 -9.30
CA LYS A 15 -36.03 4.29 -10.09
C LYS A 15 -36.14 5.82 -10.03
N LYS A 16 -37.36 6.36 -10.03
CA LYS A 16 -37.60 7.81 -9.97
C LYS A 16 -37.22 8.40 -8.60
N TYR A 17 -37.34 7.62 -7.54
CA TYR A 17 -37.00 8.01 -6.17
C TYR A 17 -35.59 7.57 -5.73
N ASP A 18 -34.91 6.75 -6.51
CA ASP A 18 -33.52 6.29 -6.31
C ASP A 18 -32.52 7.45 -6.14
N LYS A 19 -32.82 8.62 -6.71
CA LYS A 19 -32.04 9.86 -6.54
C LYS A 19 -32.13 10.49 -5.15
N TYR A 20 -33.14 10.12 -4.36
CA TYR A 20 -33.34 10.58 -2.99
C TYR A 20 -32.82 9.58 -1.96
N ASP A 21 -32.40 8.39 -2.41
CA ASP A 21 -31.69 7.44 -1.57
C ASP A 21 -30.29 8.01 -1.27
N VAL A 22 -30.18 8.63 -0.10
CA VAL A 22 -28.96 9.30 0.38
C VAL A 22 -27.84 8.29 0.58
N GLU A 23 -28.15 7.04 0.97
CA GLU A 23 -27.20 5.92 1.10
C GLU A 23 -26.64 5.52 -0.27
N LYS A 24 -27.53 5.35 -1.27
CA LYS A 24 -27.14 4.97 -2.64
C LYS A 24 -26.36 6.07 -3.36
N GLN A 25 -26.76 7.32 -3.19
CA GLN A 25 -26.02 8.48 -3.69
C GLN A 25 -24.68 8.66 -2.97
N ARG A 26 -24.58 8.30 -1.68
CA ARG A 26 -23.30 8.30 -0.93
C ARG A 26 -22.35 7.20 -1.39
N SER A 27 -22.85 5.99 -1.62
CA SER A 27 -22.03 4.88 -2.08
C SER A 27 -21.54 5.09 -3.51
N LEU A 28 -22.39 5.61 -4.41
CA LEU A 28 -22.02 5.98 -5.79
C LEU A 28 -20.98 7.11 -5.85
N ASN A 29 -21.12 8.15 -5.03
CA ASN A 29 -20.18 9.28 -5.01
C ASN A 29 -18.96 9.06 -4.10
N GLY A 30 -19.08 8.16 -3.12
CA GLY A 30 -18.04 7.83 -2.14
C GLY A 30 -17.03 6.84 -2.69
N SER A 31 -17.46 5.80 -3.41
CA SER A 31 -16.54 4.77 -3.91
C SER A 31 -15.56 5.29 -4.98
N SER A 32 -16.01 6.19 -5.86
CA SER A 32 -15.17 6.77 -6.92
C SER A 32 -14.15 7.80 -6.40
N ASN A 33 -14.40 8.41 -5.24
CA ASN A 33 -13.58 9.49 -4.70
C ASN A 33 -12.81 9.13 -3.43
N ASP A 34 -13.00 7.91 -2.92
CA ASP A 34 -12.32 7.43 -1.73
C ASP A 34 -10.87 7.04 -2.04
N VAL A 35 -9.96 7.89 -1.58
CA VAL A 35 -8.51 7.71 -1.72
C VAL A 35 -8.07 6.40 -1.07
N PHE A 36 -8.71 5.98 0.03
CA PHE A 36 -8.43 4.72 0.69
C PHE A 36 -8.73 3.53 -0.23
N ALA A 37 -9.95 3.46 -0.78
CA ALA A 37 -10.38 2.35 -1.62
C ALA A 37 -9.48 2.17 -2.86
N ARG A 38 -9.05 3.27 -3.49
CA ARG A 38 -8.11 3.22 -4.62
C ARG A 38 -6.75 2.67 -4.21
N LEU A 39 -6.18 3.17 -3.11
CA LEU A 39 -4.85 2.75 -2.65
C LEU A 39 -4.88 1.30 -2.16
N TYR A 40 -5.95 0.91 -1.47
CA TYR A 40 -6.20 -0.47 -1.04
C TYR A 40 -6.32 -1.43 -2.23
N SER A 41 -7.05 -1.04 -3.29
CA SER A 41 -7.16 -1.86 -4.51
C SER A 41 -5.80 -2.05 -5.21
N THR A 42 -4.96 -1.01 -5.26
CA THR A 42 -3.60 -1.14 -5.80
C THR A 42 -2.78 -2.10 -4.94
N PHE A 43 -2.88 -1.98 -3.62
CA PHE A 43 -2.24 -2.88 -2.65
C PHE A 43 -2.60 -4.34 -2.87
N GLU A 44 -3.90 -4.63 -2.96
CA GLU A 44 -4.40 -5.99 -3.20
C GLU A 44 -3.86 -6.53 -4.53
N SER A 45 -3.86 -5.71 -5.60
CA SER A 45 -3.31 -6.13 -6.89
C SER A 45 -1.80 -6.43 -6.83
N GLU A 46 -1.02 -5.69 -6.05
CA GLU A 46 0.41 -5.93 -5.87
C GLU A 46 0.68 -7.18 -5.02
N ILE A 47 -0.14 -7.43 -3.99
CA ILE A 47 -0.10 -8.66 -3.18
C ILE A 47 -0.41 -9.87 -4.06
N ASP A 48 -1.47 -9.81 -4.86
CA ASP A 48 -1.86 -10.90 -5.76
C ASP A 48 -0.79 -11.16 -6.84
N ALA A 49 -0.17 -10.10 -7.37
CA ALA A 49 0.95 -10.22 -8.30
C ALA A 49 2.17 -10.89 -7.65
N ALA A 50 2.47 -10.55 -6.39
CA ALA A 50 3.55 -11.18 -5.63
C ALA A 50 3.26 -12.66 -5.33
N LEU A 51 2.01 -13.00 -4.98
CA LEU A 51 1.57 -14.39 -4.79
C LEU A 51 1.72 -15.22 -6.07
N ARG A 52 1.20 -14.73 -7.20
CA ARG A 52 1.36 -15.42 -8.50
C ARG A 52 2.83 -15.61 -8.86
N LYS A 53 3.67 -14.60 -8.63
CA LYS A 53 5.10 -14.70 -8.91
C LYS A 53 5.80 -15.71 -8.00
N SER A 54 5.39 -15.80 -6.73
CA SER A 54 5.84 -16.84 -5.80
C SER A 54 5.45 -18.25 -6.28
N GLU A 55 4.21 -18.44 -6.72
CA GLU A 55 3.73 -19.71 -7.28
C GLU A 55 4.49 -20.10 -8.54
N MET A 56 4.72 -19.15 -9.46
CA MET A 56 5.53 -19.39 -10.65
C MET A 56 6.97 -19.77 -10.28
N ALA A 57 7.56 -19.14 -9.26
CA ALA A 57 8.87 -19.50 -8.75
C ALA A 57 8.90 -20.91 -8.13
N ALA A 58 7.79 -21.40 -7.59
CA ALA A 58 7.69 -22.77 -7.07
C ALA A 58 7.62 -23.82 -8.20
N MET A 59 7.08 -23.45 -9.37
CA MET A 59 6.95 -24.35 -10.53
C MET A 59 8.14 -24.29 -11.49
N GLU A 60 9.02 -23.29 -11.38
CA GLU A 60 10.13 -23.07 -12.31
C GLU A 60 11.32 -24.04 -12.04
N PRO A 61 11.79 -24.80 -13.05
CA PRO A 61 12.90 -25.74 -12.87
C PRO A 61 14.28 -25.07 -12.80
N SER A 62 14.43 -23.85 -13.32
CA SER A 62 15.72 -23.15 -13.34
C SER A 62 16.00 -22.43 -12.03
N ARG A 63 16.97 -22.93 -11.27
CA ARG A 63 17.40 -22.34 -9.98
C ARG A 63 17.74 -20.85 -10.08
N ALA A 64 18.37 -20.41 -11.17
CA ALA A 64 18.71 -19.00 -11.38
C ALA A 64 17.46 -18.11 -11.53
N LYS A 65 16.46 -18.58 -12.29
CA LYS A 65 15.18 -17.86 -12.44
C LYS A 65 14.37 -17.86 -11.15
N VAL A 66 14.34 -18.97 -10.43
CA VAL A 66 13.70 -19.07 -9.10
C VAL A 66 14.28 -18.03 -8.13
N VAL A 67 15.61 -17.88 -8.09
CA VAL A 67 16.27 -16.89 -7.23
C VAL A 67 15.92 -15.46 -7.66
N ALA A 68 15.90 -15.17 -8.96
CA ALA A 68 15.53 -13.86 -9.48
C ALA A 68 14.07 -13.50 -9.14
N MET A 69 13.13 -14.42 -9.39
CA MET A 69 11.71 -14.23 -9.09
C MET A 69 11.47 -14.05 -7.59
N ASN A 70 12.12 -14.85 -6.74
CA ASN A 70 12.04 -14.70 -5.29
C ASN A 70 12.67 -13.38 -4.79
N ALA A 71 13.75 -12.90 -5.43
CA ALA A 71 14.31 -11.58 -5.11
C ALA A 71 13.33 -10.44 -5.45
N GLU A 72 12.58 -10.57 -6.54
CA GLU A 72 11.52 -9.62 -6.88
C GLU A 72 10.36 -9.68 -5.89
N VAL A 73 9.93 -10.88 -5.46
CA VAL A 73 8.90 -11.03 -4.41
C VAL A 73 9.37 -10.35 -3.11
N ARG A 74 10.64 -10.51 -2.71
CA ARG A 74 11.21 -9.81 -1.55
C ARG A 74 11.15 -8.29 -1.68
N ARG A 75 11.50 -7.75 -2.85
CA ARG A 75 11.44 -6.30 -3.13
C ARG A 75 10.01 -5.76 -3.04
N VAL A 76 9.04 -6.48 -3.61
CA VAL A 76 7.63 -6.09 -3.56
C VAL A 76 7.09 -6.17 -2.14
N LYS A 77 7.39 -7.25 -1.39
CA LYS A 77 7.02 -7.36 0.04
C LYS A 77 7.55 -6.20 0.87
N ALA A 78 8.81 -5.81 0.69
CA ALA A 78 9.43 -4.69 1.40
C ALA A 78 8.74 -3.35 1.07
N ARG A 79 8.48 -3.08 -0.22
CA ARG A 79 7.75 -1.87 -0.66
C ARG A 79 6.33 -1.83 -0.07
N LEU A 80 5.60 -2.94 -0.11
CA LEU A 80 4.26 -3.01 0.46
C LEU A 80 4.30 -2.75 1.96
N LEU A 81 5.24 -3.33 2.71
CA LEU A 81 5.34 -3.05 4.15
C LEU A 81 5.66 -1.58 4.46
N GLU A 82 6.42 -0.89 3.60
CA GLU A 82 6.70 0.56 3.71
C GLU A 82 5.44 1.41 3.54
N GLU A 83 4.50 0.98 2.71
CA GLU A 83 3.28 1.74 2.43
C GLU A 83 2.11 1.42 3.37
N VAL A 84 2.16 0.32 4.13
CA VAL A 84 1.10 -0.04 5.11
C VAL A 84 0.82 1.09 6.11
N PRO A 85 1.82 1.79 6.72
CA PRO A 85 1.55 2.90 7.62
C PRO A 85 0.74 4.04 6.97
N LYS A 86 0.93 4.29 5.66
CA LYS A 86 0.14 5.28 4.92
C LYS A 86 -1.32 4.84 4.83
N LEU A 87 -1.56 3.56 4.58
CA LEU A 87 -2.88 2.97 4.48
C LEU A 87 -3.59 2.88 5.85
N GLN A 88 -2.84 2.63 6.93
CA GLN A 88 -3.34 2.71 8.32
C GLN A 88 -3.82 4.12 8.68
N LYS A 89 -3.08 5.16 8.28
CA LYS A 89 -3.50 6.55 8.48
C LYS A 89 -4.77 6.88 7.70
N LEU A 90 -4.92 6.34 6.49
CA LEU A 90 -6.11 6.53 5.66
C LEU A 90 -7.33 5.77 6.19
N SER A 91 -7.17 4.59 6.80
CA SER A 91 -8.30 3.84 7.38
C SER A 91 -8.85 4.48 8.64
N GLN A 92 -8.01 5.14 9.45
CA GLN A 92 -8.44 5.85 10.67
C GLN A 92 -9.08 7.22 10.38
N LYS A 93 -8.89 7.76 9.17
CA LYS A 93 -9.41 9.07 8.78
C LYS A 93 -10.93 9.01 8.62
N LYS A 94 -11.65 9.80 9.43
CA LYS A 94 -13.10 9.93 9.31
C LYS A 94 -13.48 10.69 8.03
N VAL A 95 -13.99 9.95 7.04
CA VAL A 95 -14.52 10.53 5.80
C VAL A 95 -16.02 10.82 5.96
N LYS A 96 -16.49 11.96 5.43
CA LYS A 96 -17.89 12.37 5.52
C LYS A 96 -18.78 11.39 4.75
N GLY A 97 -19.46 10.50 5.48
CA GLY A 97 -20.41 9.55 4.92
C GLY A 97 -20.06 8.09 5.05
N LEU A 98 -18.96 7.79 5.73
CA LEU A 98 -18.64 6.43 6.14
C LEU A 98 -19.35 6.10 7.47
N THR A 99 -20.00 4.95 7.52
CA THR A 99 -20.58 4.42 8.76
C THR A 99 -19.48 3.98 9.72
N LYS A 100 -19.81 3.82 11.00
CA LYS A 100 -18.86 3.34 12.02
C LYS A 100 -18.39 1.91 11.70
N GLU A 101 -19.30 1.07 11.21
CA GLU A 101 -19.05 -0.32 10.80
C GLU A 101 -18.10 -0.39 9.59
N GLU A 102 -18.30 0.46 8.58
CA GLU A 102 -17.38 0.55 7.44
C GLU A 102 -15.99 1.07 7.81
N LEU A 103 -15.85 1.85 8.89
CA LEU A 103 -14.55 2.32 9.37
C LEU A 103 -13.82 1.22 10.15
N GLU A 104 -14.54 0.46 10.98
CA GLU A 104 -14.00 -0.71 11.69
C GLU A 104 -13.52 -1.79 10.70
N THR A 105 -14.32 -2.11 9.67
CA THR A 105 -13.91 -3.06 8.63
C THR A 105 -12.64 -2.61 7.88
N ARG A 106 -12.49 -1.32 7.56
CA ARG A 106 -11.25 -0.79 6.96
C ARG A 106 -10.05 -0.94 7.89
N TYR A 107 -10.25 -0.72 9.18
CA TYR A 107 -9.19 -0.88 10.17
C TYR A 107 -8.73 -2.34 10.25
N ASP A 108 -9.68 -3.27 10.36
CA ASP A 108 -9.39 -4.71 10.43
C ASP A 108 -8.69 -5.21 9.16
N LEU A 109 -9.13 -4.78 7.98
CA LEU A 109 -8.49 -5.11 6.71
C LEU A 109 -7.03 -4.66 6.67
N VAL A 110 -6.73 -3.44 7.13
CA VAL A 110 -5.36 -2.93 7.15
C VAL A 110 -4.52 -3.57 8.25
N LEU A 111 -5.13 -3.93 9.40
CA LEU A 111 -4.46 -4.63 10.49
C LEU A 111 -3.94 -6.01 10.06
N ALA A 112 -4.68 -6.70 9.18
CA ALA A 112 -4.30 -8.01 8.64
C ALA A 112 -3.23 -7.95 7.52
N LEU A 113 -3.03 -6.80 6.87
CA LEU A 113 -2.10 -6.66 5.73
C LEU A 113 -0.64 -7.02 6.06
N PRO A 114 -0.04 -6.55 7.17
CA PRO A 114 1.34 -6.90 7.52
C PRO A 114 1.57 -8.41 7.66
N GLU A 115 0.61 -9.15 8.20
CA GLU A 115 0.72 -10.61 8.34
C GLU A 115 0.54 -11.28 6.98
N ARG A 116 -0.45 -10.85 6.20
CA ARG A 116 -0.71 -11.38 4.85
C ARG A 116 0.49 -11.17 3.92
N ILE A 117 1.15 -10.01 3.96
CA ILE A 117 2.35 -9.74 3.15
C ILE A 117 3.51 -10.64 3.60
N ARG A 118 3.72 -10.80 4.91
CA ARG A 118 4.79 -11.67 5.45
C ARG A 118 4.60 -13.14 5.09
N ALA A 119 3.35 -13.61 5.03
CA ALA A 119 3.00 -14.98 4.70
C ALA A 119 3.31 -15.38 3.24
N ILE A 120 3.55 -14.43 2.34
CA ILE A 120 3.91 -14.71 0.94
C ILE A 120 5.27 -15.44 0.90
N PRO A 121 5.35 -16.65 0.33
CA PRO A 121 6.62 -17.37 0.20
C PRO A 121 7.56 -16.62 -0.74
N ASP A 122 8.77 -16.33 -0.30
CA ASP A 122 9.75 -15.52 -1.05
C ASP A 122 11.12 -16.19 -1.14
N GLY A 123 11.14 -17.51 -0.92
CA GLY A 123 12.34 -18.35 -0.96
C GLY A 123 13.39 -18.04 0.11
N ALA A 124 13.15 -17.06 0.98
CA ALA A 124 13.92 -16.89 2.20
C ALA A 124 13.38 -17.92 3.20
N SER A 125 14.01 -19.08 3.25
CA SER A 125 13.72 -20.07 4.28
C SER A 125 13.63 -19.39 5.64
N SER A 126 12.58 -19.71 6.38
CA SER A 126 12.43 -19.61 7.82
C SER A 126 13.68 -20.10 8.57
N SER A 127 14.76 -19.32 8.59
CA SER A 127 16.06 -19.68 9.14
C SER A 127 16.13 -19.45 10.65
N THR A 128 15.11 -19.89 11.38
CA THR A 128 15.11 -20.01 12.85
C THR A 128 14.89 -21.47 13.28
N LYS A 129 15.52 -22.41 12.58
CA LYS A 129 15.90 -23.71 13.15
C LYS A 129 17.40 -23.91 13.01
N PRO A 130 18.18 -23.86 14.11
CA PRO A 130 19.56 -24.27 14.07
C PRO A 130 19.57 -25.79 14.02
N THR A 131 19.94 -26.36 12.88
CA THR A 131 20.13 -27.81 12.79
C THR A 131 21.37 -28.09 11.97
N GLY A 132 22.40 -28.53 12.67
CA GLY A 132 23.29 -29.58 12.15
C GLY A 132 24.52 -29.12 11.37
N GLY A 133 25.55 -28.73 12.11
CA GLY A 133 26.94 -29.14 11.92
C GLY A 133 27.45 -29.41 10.49
N TRP A 134 28.18 -28.45 9.95
CA TRP A 134 29.28 -28.74 9.03
C TRP A 134 30.60 -28.50 9.74
N GLY A 135 31.11 -29.58 10.35
CA GLY A 135 32.49 -29.63 10.83
C GLY A 135 33.44 -29.57 9.63
N ALA A 136 34.32 -28.57 9.62
CA ALA A 136 35.44 -28.52 8.71
C ALA A 136 36.38 -29.68 9.03
N SER A 137 36.43 -30.69 8.16
CA SER A 137 37.41 -31.78 8.29
C SER A 137 38.74 -31.32 7.72
N ALA A 138 39.67 -30.96 8.61
CA ALA A 138 41.04 -30.65 8.27
C ALA A 138 41.73 -31.87 7.62
N SER A 139 42.49 -31.59 6.57
CA SER A 139 43.25 -32.55 5.78
C SER A 139 44.38 -33.20 6.57
N ASN A 140 44.39 -34.54 6.67
CA ASN A 140 45.59 -35.30 7.01
C ASN A 140 46.57 -35.26 5.83
N ARG A 141 47.62 -34.43 5.92
CA ARG A 141 48.80 -34.52 5.04
C ARG A 141 49.88 -35.34 5.73
N ASN A 142 50.03 -36.59 5.34
CA ASN A 142 51.26 -37.35 5.52
C ASN A 142 51.64 -37.96 4.17
N ILE A 143 52.35 -37.19 3.35
CA ILE A 143 53.03 -37.70 2.15
C ILE A 143 54.53 -37.59 2.44
N LYS A 144 55.14 -38.74 2.69
CA LYS A 144 56.58 -38.93 2.85
C LYS A 144 57.17 -39.14 1.45
N ILE A 145 57.93 -38.18 0.95
CA ILE A 145 58.66 -38.33 -0.32
C ILE A 145 60.05 -38.84 0.00
N ASP A 146 60.38 -40.01 -0.51
CA ASP A 146 61.71 -40.59 -0.50
C ASP A 146 62.15 -40.86 -1.95
N SER A 147 63.45 -40.63 -2.15
CA SER A 147 64.32 -41.20 -3.16
C SER A 147 64.37 -40.57 -4.56
N GLY A 148 65.62 -40.25 -4.91
CA GLY A 148 66.05 -39.66 -6.16
C GLY A 148 65.96 -40.62 -7.34
N GLY A 149 65.77 -40.03 -8.50
CA GLY A 149 65.73 -40.71 -9.78
C GLY A 149 65.81 -39.67 -10.88
N GLN A 150 66.80 -39.85 -11.74
CA GLN A 150 67.17 -39.01 -12.88
C GLN A 150 65.99 -38.86 -13.85
N PHE A 151 65.50 -37.64 -14.07
CA PHE A 151 64.37 -37.40 -14.97
C PHE A 151 64.87 -37.09 -16.40
N GLY A 152 64.58 -38.02 -17.30
CA GLY A 152 64.59 -37.81 -18.75
C GLY A 152 63.32 -37.09 -19.22
N ASP A 153 63.49 -36.32 -20.28
CA ASP A 153 62.56 -35.38 -20.90
C ASP A 153 61.46 -36.07 -21.74
N ASP A 154 60.65 -36.94 -21.12
CA ASP A 154 59.59 -37.68 -21.85
C ASP A 154 58.27 -37.83 -21.06
N PHE A 155 58.03 -36.97 -20.06
CA PHE A 155 56.91 -37.09 -19.11
C PHE A 155 55.63 -36.32 -19.48
N PHE A 156 55.46 -35.92 -20.75
CA PHE A 156 54.23 -35.24 -21.21
C PHE A 156 53.42 -36.12 -22.17
N GLN A 157 52.88 -37.23 -21.64
CA GLN A 157 51.72 -37.86 -22.26
C GLN A 157 50.44 -37.18 -21.73
N GLN A 158 49.92 -36.25 -22.54
CA GLN A 158 48.63 -35.61 -22.34
C GLN A 158 47.52 -36.66 -22.53
N SER A 159 47.18 -37.40 -21.48
CA SER A 159 46.02 -38.30 -21.43
C SER A 159 44.71 -37.49 -21.43
N GLU A 160 43.68 -37.98 -22.11
CA GLU A 160 42.33 -37.38 -22.17
C GLU A 160 41.73 -37.13 -20.78
N GLU A 161 42.12 -37.92 -19.76
CA GLU A 161 41.69 -37.72 -18.38
C GLU A 161 42.16 -36.39 -17.80
N SER A 162 43.37 -35.92 -18.16
CA SER A 162 43.95 -34.66 -17.67
C SER A 162 43.17 -33.43 -18.18
N ASN A 163 42.65 -33.50 -19.41
CA ASN A 163 41.81 -32.44 -19.97
C ASN A 163 40.45 -32.35 -19.26
N GLN A 164 39.89 -33.47 -18.81
CA GLN A 164 38.63 -33.48 -18.05
C GLN A 164 38.80 -32.83 -16.67
N PHE A 165 39.88 -33.15 -15.95
CA PHE A 165 40.18 -32.50 -14.67
C PHE A 165 40.44 -30.99 -14.82
N ARG A 166 41.12 -30.56 -15.88
CA ARG A 166 41.38 -29.14 -16.13
C ARG A 166 40.10 -28.37 -16.45
N ASN A 167 39.21 -28.94 -17.26
CA ASN A 167 37.91 -28.35 -17.57
C ASN A 167 37.00 -28.32 -16.34
N GLU A 168 37.02 -29.36 -15.50
CA GLU A 168 36.26 -29.37 -14.25
C GLU A 168 36.79 -28.33 -13.25
N TYR A 169 38.12 -28.16 -13.16
CA TYR A 169 38.74 -27.12 -12.34
C TYR A 169 38.36 -25.71 -12.80
N GLU A 170 38.42 -25.45 -14.12
CA GLU A 170 38.00 -24.17 -14.72
C GLU A 170 36.50 -23.92 -14.46
N MET A 171 35.65 -24.94 -14.58
CA MET A 171 34.22 -24.82 -14.35
C MET A 171 33.87 -24.60 -12.87
N ARG A 172 34.64 -25.21 -11.95
CA ARG A 172 34.54 -24.95 -10.50
C ARG A 172 34.99 -23.54 -10.15
N LYS A 173 36.06 -23.04 -10.77
CA LYS A 173 36.58 -21.68 -10.58
C LYS A 173 35.57 -20.62 -11.06
N LEU A 174 34.97 -20.82 -12.24
CA LEU A 174 33.93 -19.94 -12.76
C LEU A 174 32.68 -19.92 -11.86
N LYS A 175 32.28 -21.09 -11.35
CA LYS A 175 31.15 -21.22 -10.41
C LYS A 175 31.44 -20.51 -9.09
N GLN A 176 32.67 -20.60 -8.59
CA GLN A 176 33.09 -19.91 -7.38
C GLN A 176 33.08 -18.39 -7.57
N ALA A 177 33.61 -17.89 -8.70
CA ALA A 177 33.61 -16.46 -9.02
C ALA A 177 32.18 -15.90 -9.17
N CYS A 178 31.27 -16.65 -9.78
CA CYS A 178 29.86 -16.25 -9.89
C CYS A 178 29.17 -16.20 -8.52
N LEU A 179 29.47 -17.16 -7.62
CA LEU A 179 28.94 -17.15 -6.27
C LEU A 179 29.47 -15.98 -5.43
N ASP A 180 30.72 -15.59 -5.64
CA ASP A 180 31.37 -14.48 -4.92
C ASP A 180 30.69 -13.13 -5.22
N VAL A 181 30.40 -12.88 -6.52
CA VAL A 181 29.64 -11.70 -6.96
C VAL A 181 28.21 -11.70 -6.41
N ILE A 182 27.59 -12.89 -6.28
CA ILE A 182 26.25 -13.01 -5.69
C ILE A 182 26.28 -12.76 -4.19
N SER A 183 27.31 -13.22 -3.45
CA SER A 183 27.45 -12.92 -2.02
C SER A 183 27.68 -11.43 -1.78
N GLU A 184 28.49 -10.77 -2.60
CA GLU A 184 28.71 -9.32 -2.52
C GLU A 184 27.40 -8.53 -2.81
N GLY A 185 26.64 -8.96 -3.83
CA GLY A 185 25.31 -8.42 -4.12
C GLY A 185 24.29 -8.66 -3.00
N LEU A 186 24.43 -9.75 -2.24
CA LEU A 186 23.57 -10.07 -1.10
C LEU A 186 23.93 -9.22 0.14
N ASP A 187 25.22 -9.04 0.41
CA ASP A 187 25.71 -8.23 1.54
C ASP A 187 25.38 -6.74 1.34
N THR A 188 25.48 -6.22 0.11
CA THR A 188 25.04 -4.85 -0.21
C THR A 188 23.53 -4.67 0.00
N LEU A 189 22.71 -5.65 -0.39
CA LEU A 189 21.26 -5.62 -0.16
C LEU A 189 20.92 -5.73 1.34
N LYS A 190 21.67 -6.53 2.09
CA LYS A 190 21.51 -6.69 3.54
C LYS A 190 21.83 -5.39 4.28
N ASN A 191 22.91 -4.72 3.91
CA ASN A 191 23.29 -3.43 4.51
C ASN A 191 22.23 -2.36 4.19
N LEU A 192 21.72 -2.30 2.95
CA LEU A 192 20.64 -1.38 2.58
C LEU A 192 19.34 -1.68 3.35
N ALA A 193 18.99 -2.95 3.54
CA ALA A 193 17.81 -3.34 4.31
C ALA A 193 17.96 -3.00 5.81
N GLN A 194 19.18 -3.07 6.34
CA GLN A 194 19.48 -2.72 7.72
C GLN A 194 19.44 -1.19 7.94
N ASP A 195 19.98 -0.42 7.00
CA ASP A 195 19.88 1.05 6.99
C ASP A 195 18.41 1.51 6.87
N MET A 196 17.60 0.82 6.05
CA MET A 196 16.16 1.09 5.96
C MET A 196 15.40 0.77 7.25
N ASN A 197 15.84 -0.25 8.01
CA ASN A 197 15.23 -0.61 9.28
C ASN A 197 15.56 0.42 10.38
N GLU A 198 16.80 0.95 10.40
CA GLU A 198 17.19 2.01 11.33
C GLU A 198 16.54 3.37 11.01
N GLU A 199 16.33 3.70 9.73
CA GLU A 199 15.60 4.92 9.31
C GLU A 199 14.10 4.82 9.63
N LEU A 200 13.52 3.61 9.64
CA LEU A 200 12.14 3.35 10.08
C LEU A 200 11.96 3.62 11.58
N ASP A 201 12.92 3.19 12.41
CA ASP A 201 12.93 3.52 13.86
C ASP A 201 13.20 5.01 14.11
N ARG A 202 13.93 5.69 13.20
CA ARG A 202 14.18 7.15 13.25
C ARG A 202 13.00 8.02 12.79
N GLN A 203 11.99 7.47 12.12
CA GLN A 203 10.81 8.22 11.63
C GLN A 203 9.63 8.28 12.62
N VAL A 204 9.84 7.90 13.89
CA VAL A 204 8.79 8.01 14.92
C VAL A 204 8.54 9.47 15.40
N PRO A 205 9.50 10.41 15.48
CA PRO A 205 9.22 11.76 15.99
C PRO A 205 9.05 12.82 14.89
N LEU A 206 8.32 12.53 13.80
CA LEU A 206 7.85 13.55 12.85
C LEU A 206 6.34 13.42 12.51
N ILE A 207 5.58 12.74 13.37
CA ILE A 207 4.12 12.60 13.24
C ILE A 207 3.38 13.81 13.84
N ASP A 208 3.96 14.46 14.86
CA ASP A 208 3.32 15.59 15.56
C ASP A 208 3.24 16.87 14.72
N GLU A 209 4.21 17.11 13.81
CA GLU A 209 4.19 18.31 12.97
C GLU A 209 3.17 18.20 11.81
N ILE A 210 2.85 16.99 11.38
CA ILE A 210 1.84 16.75 10.34
C ILE A 210 0.43 16.85 10.93
N ASP A 211 0.20 16.28 12.11
CA ASP A 211 -1.09 16.38 12.82
C ASP A 211 -1.47 17.84 13.12
N THR A 212 -0.50 18.63 13.60
CA THR A 212 -0.75 20.06 13.88
C THR A 212 -1.07 20.88 12.62
N LYS A 213 -0.49 20.55 11.47
CA LYS A 213 -0.80 21.22 10.20
C LYS A 213 -2.17 20.79 9.64
N VAL A 214 -2.56 19.53 9.81
CA VAL A 214 -3.87 19.00 9.37
C VAL A 214 -5.00 19.53 10.25
N ASP A 215 -4.79 19.61 11.56
CA ASP A 215 -5.77 20.17 12.50
C ASP A 215 -5.99 21.66 12.28
N ARG A 216 -4.92 22.43 12.02
CA ARG A 216 -5.04 23.85 11.64
C ARG A 216 -5.86 24.03 10.37
N ALA A 217 -5.55 23.29 9.31
CA ALA A 217 -6.28 23.39 8.04
C ALA A 217 -7.77 23.01 8.19
N THR A 218 -8.06 21.99 9.00
CA THR A 218 -9.44 21.55 9.27
C THR A 218 -10.22 22.59 10.10
N SER A 219 -9.56 23.19 11.09
CA SER A 219 -10.13 24.28 11.90
C SER A 219 -10.43 25.51 11.06
N ASP A 220 -9.54 25.89 10.14
CA ASP A 220 -9.73 27.02 9.23
C ASP A 220 -10.90 26.77 8.27
N ILE A 221 -11.05 25.56 7.73
CA ILE A 221 -12.22 25.16 6.91
C ILE A 221 -13.53 25.21 7.72
N LYS A 222 -13.50 24.80 8.99
CA LYS A 222 -14.69 24.85 9.86
C LYS A 222 -15.08 26.30 10.18
N ASN A 223 -14.10 27.14 10.51
CA ASN A 223 -14.31 28.55 10.82
C ASN A 223 -14.81 29.34 9.61
N THR A 224 -14.26 29.10 8.41
CA THR A 224 -14.75 29.71 7.17
C THR A 224 -16.18 29.30 6.84
N ASN A 225 -16.56 28.03 7.06
CA ASN A 225 -17.95 27.58 6.92
C ASN A 225 -18.91 28.28 7.91
N VAL A 226 -18.50 28.47 9.16
CA VAL A 226 -19.31 29.20 10.16
C VAL A 226 -19.48 30.66 9.73
N ARG A 227 -18.41 31.33 9.28
CA ARG A 227 -18.47 32.70 8.77
C ARG A 227 -19.39 32.81 7.54
N LEU A 228 -19.32 31.86 6.60
CA LEU A 228 -20.21 31.83 5.44
C LEU A 228 -21.69 31.66 5.86
N LYS A 229 -21.99 30.77 6.80
CA LYS A 229 -23.34 30.62 7.34
C LYS A 229 -23.83 31.89 8.04
N GLN A 230 -23.00 32.53 8.85
CA GLN A 230 -23.34 33.80 9.50
C GLN A 230 -23.62 34.90 8.48
N THR A 231 -22.80 35.02 7.43
CA THR A 231 -23.02 35.97 6.34
C THR A 231 -24.33 35.69 5.60
N ILE A 232 -24.64 34.43 5.30
CA ILE A 232 -25.91 34.04 4.66
C ILE A 232 -27.11 34.42 5.55
N THR A 233 -27.05 34.11 6.85
CA THR A 233 -28.13 34.45 7.79
C THR A 233 -28.29 35.97 7.91
N LYS A 234 -27.18 36.72 7.93
CA LYS A 234 -27.19 38.19 7.98
C LYS A 234 -27.81 38.80 6.72
N VAL A 235 -27.46 38.30 5.53
CA VAL A 235 -28.06 38.72 4.24
C VAL A 235 -29.53 38.34 4.16
N ARG A 236 -29.93 37.18 4.71
CA ARG A 236 -31.35 36.81 4.79
C ARG A 236 -32.12 37.73 5.72
N SER A 237 -31.54 38.10 6.86
CA SER A 237 -32.14 39.01 7.85
C SER A 237 -32.28 40.44 7.32
N SER A 238 -31.28 40.97 6.61
CA SER A 238 -31.35 42.33 6.05
C SER A 238 -32.44 42.49 5.00
N ARG A 239 -32.71 41.47 4.17
CA ARG A 239 -33.83 41.51 3.22
C ARG A 239 -35.18 41.55 3.94
N ASN A 240 -35.33 40.78 5.02
CA ASN A 240 -36.58 40.79 5.80
C ASN A 240 -36.82 42.16 6.44
N MET A 241 -35.78 42.80 7.00
CA MET A 241 -35.87 44.16 7.54
C MET A 241 -36.28 45.19 6.47
N CYS A 242 -35.75 45.08 5.25
CA CYS A 242 -36.12 45.95 4.13
C CYS A 242 -37.59 45.76 3.73
N ILE A 243 -38.07 44.51 3.69
CA ILE A 243 -39.47 44.19 3.38
C ILE A 243 -40.41 44.74 4.47
N ASP A 244 -40.06 44.60 5.74
CA ASP A 244 -40.88 45.11 6.86
C ASP A 244 -41.00 46.64 6.84
N ILE A 245 -39.93 47.36 6.53
CA ILE A 245 -39.94 48.84 6.41
C ILE A 245 -40.86 49.28 5.27
N ILE A 246 -40.78 48.63 4.09
CA ILE A 246 -41.64 48.95 2.95
C ILE A 246 -43.11 48.68 3.29
N LEU A 247 -43.41 47.55 3.94
CA LEU A 247 -44.77 47.21 4.35
C LEU A 247 -45.36 48.25 5.31
N LEU A 248 -44.57 48.73 6.27
CA LEU A 248 -44.97 49.76 7.24
C LEU A 248 -45.26 51.10 6.55
N CYS A 249 -44.47 51.50 5.56
CA CYS A 249 -44.73 52.70 4.77
C CYS A 249 -46.05 52.62 3.99
N ILE A 250 -46.39 51.45 3.43
CA ILE A 250 -47.66 51.24 2.71
C ILE A 250 -48.85 51.35 3.67
N ILE A 251 -48.77 50.73 4.85
CA ILE A 251 -49.82 50.79 5.87
C ILE A 251 -50.04 52.24 6.34
N LEU A 252 -48.97 52.98 6.60
CA LEU A 252 -49.07 54.41 6.96
C LEU A 252 -49.69 55.26 5.85
N GLY A 253 -49.33 55.00 4.59
CA GLY A 253 -49.92 55.68 3.44
C GLY A 253 -51.42 55.45 3.33
N ILE A 254 -51.88 54.21 3.54
CA ILE A 254 -53.30 53.86 3.54
C ILE A 254 -54.03 54.54 4.73
N ALA A 255 -53.41 54.52 5.92
CA ALA A 255 -53.98 55.16 7.11
C ALA A 255 -54.13 56.67 6.94
N ALA A 256 -53.11 57.35 6.37
CA ALA A 256 -53.17 58.78 6.08
C ALA A 256 -54.22 59.12 5.01
N TYR A 257 -54.35 58.28 3.98
CA TYR A 257 -55.39 58.44 2.95
C TYR A 257 -56.80 58.31 3.56
N LEU A 258 -57.03 57.29 4.40
CA LEU A 258 -58.30 57.11 5.09
C LEU A 258 -58.62 58.27 6.04
N TYR A 259 -57.61 58.76 6.78
CA TYR A 259 -57.79 59.92 7.67
C TYR A 259 -58.20 61.18 6.90
N ASN A 260 -57.57 61.44 5.74
CA ASN A 260 -57.87 62.58 4.89
C ASN A 260 -59.20 62.45 4.11
N LEU A 261 -59.76 61.23 4.03
CA LEU A 261 -61.09 60.98 3.48
C LEU A 261 -62.18 61.09 4.55
N LEU A 262 -61.84 60.81 5.80
CA LEU A 262 -62.76 60.81 6.95
C LEU A 262 -62.90 62.19 7.61
N ASN A 263 -61.92 63.07 7.44
CA ASN A 263 -61.87 64.43 7.98
C ASN A 263 -61.90 65.46 6.85
#